data_AF-V5TLN8-F1
#
_entry.id   AF-V5TLN8-F1
#
_cell.length_a   1.000
_cell.length_b   1.000
_cell.length_c   1.000
_cell.angle_alpha   90.00
_cell.angle_beta   90.00
_cell.angle_gamma   90.00
#
_symmetry.space_group_name_H-M   'P 1'
#
loop_
_entity.id
_entity.type
_entity.pdbx_description
1 polymer ?
#
loop_
_entity_poly.entity_id
_entity_poly.type
_entity_poly.pdbx_seq_one_letter_code
_entity_poly.pdbx_strand_id
1 'polypeptide(L)'
;MEERTRAYLRGRFGDHYRQASVTPPPAANEREWGFIPWTDGPGETMVRHRSLLDLGEIEDFLGRRKPRHVYFSAGRYDEPSASTMSDKGWRSSDLVFDLDADHLPSVVLGEDSYAEMLAKCKDALLRLLDFLEDDFGFEDLTVVFSGGRGYHVHVRDERIRHLERDARREIVDYVRGIGLEFDELVDEESVAGTAGRSSPAQKRTLSTEGGWSARAHRHMLAVVDDLLEMDEADALEQLQEYDGIGEGKATAALNAARSNYEQLEAGNIDVHPAFYQLAKILLHEVVAADNAPIDEPVTTDTNRLIRLPGSLHGGSGLEVQRIDRGDIDAFDPLVDTVPETFRGHDITVEVTDGGLVELDGDSFTLEAGNQTVPEHVGVFLMARGRAEKGKE
;
A
#
# COMPACT_ATOMS: atom_id res chain seq x y z
N MET A 1 20.61 -11.63 17.10
CA MET A 1 20.62 -12.90 16.37
C MET A 1 21.91 -13.64 16.68
N GLU A 2 21.78 -14.81 17.28
CA GLU A 2 22.89 -15.69 17.61
C GLU A 2 23.58 -16.24 16.35
N GLU A 3 24.85 -16.63 16.46
CA GLU A 3 25.63 -17.21 15.36
C GLU A 3 24.92 -18.44 14.75
N ARG A 4 24.36 -19.32 15.59
CA ARG A 4 23.66 -20.54 15.14
C ARG A 4 22.43 -20.22 14.31
N THR A 5 21.58 -19.31 14.80
CA THR A 5 20.39 -18.83 14.10
C THR A 5 20.75 -18.20 12.77
N ARG A 6 21.75 -17.32 12.77
CA ARG A 6 22.21 -16.66 11.55
C ARG A 6 22.75 -17.67 10.53
N ALA A 7 23.57 -18.62 10.97
CA ALA A 7 24.12 -19.66 10.10
C ALA A 7 23.00 -20.52 9.50
N TYR A 8 21.99 -20.86 10.32
CA TYR A 8 20.81 -21.60 9.90
C TYR A 8 20.03 -20.85 8.82
N LEU A 9 19.58 -19.63 9.12
CA LEU A 9 18.82 -18.79 8.19
C LEU A 9 19.59 -18.53 6.89
N ARG A 10 20.88 -18.20 6.98
CA ARG A 10 21.75 -18.05 5.80
C ARG A 10 21.81 -19.33 4.95
N GLY A 11 21.87 -20.50 5.60
CA GLY A 11 21.82 -21.80 4.95
C GLY A 11 20.53 -21.95 4.14
N ARG A 12 19.39 -21.81 4.82
CA ARG A 12 18.05 -21.98 4.25
C ARG A 12 17.74 -20.97 3.14
N PHE A 13 18.10 -19.70 3.32
CA PHE A 13 18.01 -18.69 2.25
C PHE A 13 18.82 -19.12 1.02
N GLY A 14 20.03 -19.65 1.22
CA GLY A 14 20.83 -20.19 0.12
C GLY A 14 20.28 -21.46 -0.51
N ASP A 15 19.40 -22.19 0.17
CA ASP A 15 18.76 -23.38 -0.39
C ASP A 15 17.58 -22.97 -1.28
N HIS A 16 16.81 -21.98 -0.84
CA HIS A 16 15.80 -21.31 -1.65
C HIS A 16 16.41 -20.67 -2.90
N TYR A 17 17.45 -19.83 -2.75
CA TYR A 17 18.06 -19.13 -3.88
C TYR A 17 18.71 -20.03 -4.94
N ARG A 18 19.01 -21.29 -4.63
CA ARG A 18 19.50 -22.27 -5.62
C ARG A 18 18.39 -22.87 -6.47
N GLN A 19 17.13 -22.66 -6.10
CA GLN A 19 15.94 -23.20 -6.76
C GLN A 19 15.04 -22.07 -7.32
N ALA A 20 15.13 -20.87 -6.76
CA ALA A 20 14.34 -19.72 -7.17
C ALA A 20 14.72 -19.24 -8.58
N SER A 21 13.70 -18.96 -9.39
CA SER A 21 13.82 -18.31 -10.69
C SER A 21 13.52 -16.83 -10.54
N VAL A 22 14.49 -15.97 -10.84
CA VAL A 22 14.35 -14.53 -10.57
C VAL A 22 14.31 -13.74 -11.88
N THR A 23 13.16 -13.12 -12.15
CA THR A 23 13.04 -12.22 -13.31
C THR A 23 13.59 -10.83 -12.96
N PRO A 24 14.64 -10.35 -13.66
CA PRO A 24 15.22 -9.03 -13.41
C PRO A 24 14.22 -7.89 -13.67
N PRO A 25 14.43 -6.71 -13.05
CA PRO A 25 13.67 -5.52 -13.40
C PRO A 25 13.99 -5.06 -14.85
N PRO A 26 13.08 -4.34 -15.52
CA PRO A 26 13.37 -3.74 -16.82
C PRO A 26 14.62 -2.85 -16.77
N ALA A 27 15.47 -2.95 -17.81
CA ALA A 27 16.76 -2.26 -17.89
C ALA A 27 17.68 -2.51 -16.68
N ALA A 28 17.74 -3.75 -16.19
CA ALA A 28 18.56 -4.16 -15.04
C ALA A 28 20.04 -3.74 -15.13
N ASN A 29 20.59 -3.65 -16.34
CA ASN A 29 21.95 -3.18 -16.59
C ASN A 29 22.17 -1.68 -16.30
N GLU A 30 21.09 -0.89 -16.25
CA GLU A 30 21.11 0.56 -15.99
C GLU A 30 20.77 0.90 -14.54
N ARG A 31 20.61 -0.10 -13.66
CA ARG A 31 20.17 0.10 -12.27
C ARG A 31 21.31 -0.11 -11.30
N GLU A 32 21.32 0.68 -10.23
CA GLU A 32 22.16 0.40 -9.06
C GLU A 32 21.58 -0.82 -8.35
N TRP A 33 22.46 -1.70 -7.92
CA TRP A 33 22.13 -2.85 -7.11
C TRP A 33 22.72 -2.71 -5.70
N GLY A 34 21.96 -3.21 -4.74
CA GLY A 34 22.37 -3.27 -3.35
C GLY A 34 21.90 -4.55 -2.67
N PHE A 35 22.61 -4.99 -1.64
CA PHE A 35 22.20 -6.15 -0.85
C PHE A 35 22.71 -6.06 0.58
N ILE A 36 22.02 -6.74 1.49
CA ILE A 36 22.39 -6.86 2.89
C ILE A 36 22.89 -8.28 3.13
N PRO A 37 24.18 -8.48 3.43
CA PRO A 37 24.70 -9.79 3.80
C PRO A 37 24.32 -10.17 5.24
N TRP A 38 24.48 -11.43 5.58
CA TRP A 38 24.43 -11.89 6.97
C TRP A 38 25.76 -11.53 7.67
N THR A 39 25.73 -10.58 8.61
CA THR A 39 26.93 -10.08 9.31
C THR A 39 26.91 -10.34 10.81
N ASP A 40 28.09 -10.29 11.44
CA ASP A 40 28.29 -10.21 12.89
C ASP A 40 28.17 -8.76 13.36
N GLY A 41 27.44 -8.53 14.45
CA GLY A 41 27.38 -7.23 15.14
C GLY A 41 26.05 -6.45 14.99
N PRO A 42 25.91 -5.33 15.71
CA PRO A 42 24.71 -4.50 15.66
C PRO A 42 24.65 -3.70 14.35
N GLY A 43 23.51 -3.77 13.66
CA GLY A 43 23.21 -2.99 12.46
C GLY A 43 23.40 -3.76 11.15
N GLU A 44 22.59 -3.41 10.16
CA GLU A 44 22.65 -3.96 8.81
C GLU A 44 23.55 -3.08 7.95
N THR A 45 24.72 -3.60 7.54
CA THR A 45 25.58 -2.89 6.59
C THR A 45 25.18 -3.27 5.17
N MET A 46 24.55 -2.35 4.45
CA MET A 46 24.21 -2.57 3.04
C MET A 46 25.45 -2.42 2.15
N VAL A 47 25.66 -3.40 1.26
CA VAL A 47 26.61 -3.29 0.15
C VAL A 47 25.86 -2.66 -1.02
N ARG A 48 26.34 -1.51 -1.50
CA ARG A 48 25.68 -0.69 -2.53
C ARG A 48 26.64 -0.32 -3.66
N HIS A 49 26.15 0.49 -4.62
CA HIS A 49 26.92 0.96 -5.77
C HIS A 49 27.44 -0.20 -6.63
N ARG A 50 26.58 -1.19 -6.86
CA ARG A 50 26.87 -2.30 -7.76
C ARG A 50 26.10 -2.13 -9.05
N SER A 51 26.70 -2.55 -10.15
CA SER A 51 26.04 -2.75 -11.44
C SER A 51 25.67 -4.23 -11.61
N LEU A 52 24.87 -4.53 -12.63
CA LEU A 52 24.60 -5.92 -13.02
C LEU A 52 25.91 -6.66 -13.39
N LEU A 53 26.89 -5.97 -13.99
CA LEU A 53 28.19 -6.55 -14.32
C LEU A 53 28.97 -6.99 -13.07
N ASP A 54 28.86 -6.26 -11.96
CA ASP A 54 29.50 -6.63 -10.69
C ASP A 54 28.87 -7.87 -10.05
N LEU A 55 27.55 -8.02 -10.22
CA LEU A 55 26.79 -9.16 -9.70
C LEU A 55 27.05 -10.42 -10.54
N GLY A 56 27.11 -10.26 -11.87
CA GLY A 56 27.00 -11.35 -12.84
C GLY A 56 25.54 -11.76 -13.04
N GLU A 57 25.33 -13.04 -13.35
CA GLU A 57 23.97 -13.61 -13.38
C GLU A 57 23.34 -13.54 -11.98
N ILE A 58 22.11 -13.03 -11.90
CA ILE A 58 21.44 -12.73 -10.62
C ILE A 58 21.27 -14.02 -9.80
N GLU A 59 20.86 -15.11 -10.43
CA GLU A 59 20.64 -16.40 -9.77
C GLU A 59 21.94 -16.96 -9.16
N ASP A 60 23.04 -16.91 -9.92
CA ASP A 60 24.37 -17.29 -9.44
C ASP A 60 24.82 -16.41 -8.27
N PHE A 61 24.57 -15.10 -8.36
CA PHE A 61 24.84 -14.16 -7.27
C PHE A 61 24.05 -14.53 -6.01
N LEU A 62 22.73 -14.79 -6.13
CA LEU A 62 21.85 -15.13 -5.02
C LEU A 62 22.28 -16.44 -4.35
N GLY A 63 22.51 -17.50 -5.12
CA GLY A 63 22.93 -18.80 -4.61
C GLY A 63 24.31 -18.77 -3.93
N ARG A 64 25.25 -17.98 -4.46
CA ARG A 64 26.61 -17.86 -3.90
C ARG A 64 26.67 -16.93 -2.69
N ARG A 65 26.07 -15.75 -2.77
CA ARG A 65 26.15 -14.73 -1.72
C ARG A 65 25.16 -14.97 -0.58
N LYS A 66 24.02 -15.59 -0.88
CA LYS A 66 22.95 -15.88 0.07
C LYS A 66 22.52 -14.64 0.85
N PRO A 67 22.22 -13.51 0.17
CA PRO A 67 21.94 -12.25 0.83
C PRO A 67 20.66 -12.33 1.67
N ARG A 68 20.65 -11.61 2.79
CA ARG A 68 19.47 -11.45 3.64
C ARG A 68 18.39 -10.58 2.97
N HIS A 69 18.82 -9.58 2.23
CA HIS A 69 17.96 -8.73 1.42
C HIS A 69 18.67 -8.32 0.12
N VAL A 70 17.93 -8.14 -0.97
CA VAL A 70 18.45 -7.68 -2.27
C VAL A 70 17.56 -6.58 -2.81
N TYR A 71 18.20 -5.58 -3.43
CA TYR A 71 17.55 -4.37 -3.91
C TYR A 71 18.13 -3.94 -5.26
N PHE A 72 17.33 -3.20 -6.01
CA PHE A 72 17.71 -2.46 -7.19
C PHE A 72 17.13 -1.04 -7.11
N SER A 73 17.75 -0.06 -7.75
CA SER A 73 17.23 1.31 -7.76
C SER A 73 16.00 1.46 -8.64
N ALA A 74 15.02 2.25 -8.20
CA ALA A 74 13.93 2.77 -9.03
C ALA A 74 14.47 3.60 -10.20
N GLY A 75 15.53 4.38 -9.94
CA GLY A 75 16.28 5.14 -10.94
C GLY A 75 17.11 4.28 -11.90
N ARG A 76 17.33 4.82 -13.09
CA ARG A 76 18.20 4.30 -14.16
C ARG A 76 19.32 5.29 -14.43
N TYR A 77 20.50 4.78 -14.72
CA TYR A 77 21.75 5.53 -14.74
C TYR A 77 22.64 5.13 -15.92
N ASP A 78 23.47 6.05 -16.37
CA ASP A 78 24.58 5.78 -17.29
C ASP A 78 25.67 4.92 -16.64
N GLU A 79 26.04 5.25 -15.39
CA GLU A 79 27.06 4.56 -14.61
C GLU A 79 26.52 4.13 -13.23
N PRO A 80 25.77 3.01 -13.15
CA PRO A 80 25.07 2.62 -11.93
C PRO A 80 25.98 2.31 -10.75
N SER A 81 27.24 1.95 -11.00
CA SER A 81 28.23 1.62 -9.97
C SER A 81 28.96 2.83 -9.39
N ALA A 82 28.74 4.05 -9.94
CA ALA A 82 29.35 5.25 -9.40
C ALA A 82 28.92 5.49 -7.93
N SER A 83 29.88 5.97 -7.13
CA SER A 83 29.71 6.20 -5.69
C SER A 83 28.98 7.50 -5.37
N THR A 84 28.95 8.46 -6.29
CA THR A 84 28.24 9.74 -6.12
C THR A 84 27.10 9.86 -7.12
N MET A 85 26.04 10.59 -6.75
CA MET A 85 24.88 10.77 -7.63
C MET A 85 25.19 11.58 -8.89
N SER A 86 26.09 12.57 -8.81
CA SER A 86 26.50 13.37 -9.96
C SER A 86 27.20 12.53 -11.02
N ASP A 87 27.96 11.53 -10.59
CA ASP A 87 28.76 10.71 -11.50
C ASP A 87 27.96 9.56 -12.12
N LYS A 88 26.80 9.22 -11.55
CA LYS A 88 25.93 8.16 -12.08
C LYS A 88 25.29 8.50 -13.42
N GLY A 89 25.07 9.77 -13.72
CA GLY A 89 24.29 10.19 -14.91
C GLY A 89 22.85 9.66 -14.87
N TRP A 90 22.01 10.26 -14.02
CA TRP A 90 20.59 9.87 -13.90
C TRP A 90 19.85 10.07 -15.23
N ARG A 91 19.09 9.05 -15.66
CA ARG A 91 18.34 9.06 -16.92
C ARG A 91 16.83 9.21 -16.70
N SER A 92 16.28 8.37 -15.84
CA SER A 92 14.85 8.27 -15.57
C SER A 92 14.62 7.44 -14.31
N SER A 93 13.39 7.37 -13.81
CA SER A 93 13.05 6.54 -12.65
C SER A 93 11.63 6.02 -12.73
N ASP A 94 11.44 4.76 -12.34
CA ASP A 94 10.11 4.20 -12.11
C ASP A 94 9.41 5.06 -11.02
N LEU A 95 8.09 5.27 -11.10
CA LEU A 95 7.33 5.84 -10.00
C LEU A 95 6.89 4.69 -9.09
N VAL A 96 7.29 4.73 -7.83
CA VAL A 96 7.08 3.60 -6.91
C VAL A 96 6.31 4.06 -5.71
N PHE A 97 5.21 3.39 -5.44
CA PHE A 97 4.40 3.58 -4.23
C PHE A 97 4.70 2.44 -3.27
N ASP A 98 4.79 2.75 -1.98
CA ASP A 98 5.01 1.79 -0.91
C ASP A 98 3.91 1.93 0.14
N LEU A 99 3.31 0.80 0.48
CA LEU A 99 2.31 0.65 1.52
C LEU A 99 2.91 -0.25 2.58
N ASP A 100 3.08 0.27 3.79
CA ASP A 100 3.56 -0.49 4.95
C ASP A 100 2.46 -0.50 6.01
N ALA A 101 2.03 -1.69 6.43
CA ALA A 101 0.96 -1.84 7.41
C ALA A 101 1.23 -1.07 8.71
N ASP A 102 2.49 -0.92 9.12
CA ASP A 102 2.84 -0.18 10.34
C ASP A 102 2.49 1.31 10.28
N HIS A 103 2.36 1.87 9.08
CA HIS A 103 2.09 3.29 8.86
C HIS A 103 0.64 3.56 8.42
N LEU A 104 -0.19 2.52 8.32
CA LEU A 104 -1.59 2.69 7.94
C LEU A 104 -2.40 3.26 9.12
N PRO A 105 -3.18 4.33 8.91
CA PRO A 105 -4.05 4.87 9.95
C PRO A 105 -5.10 3.87 10.47
N SER A 106 -5.47 2.89 9.66
CA SER A 106 -6.43 1.84 10.03
C SER A 106 -5.82 0.75 10.91
N VAL A 107 -4.50 0.69 11.05
CA VAL A 107 -3.79 -0.32 11.83
C VAL A 107 -3.56 0.16 13.26
N VAL A 108 -3.89 -0.69 14.23
CA VAL A 108 -3.66 -0.46 15.66
C VAL A 108 -2.54 -1.38 16.13
N LEU A 109 -1.33 -0.83 16.21
CA LEU A 109 -0.13 -1.58 16.57
C LEU A 109 -0.24 -2.21 17.96
N GLY A 110 -0.04 -3.53 18.02
CA GLY A 110 -0.12 -4.32 19.24
C GLY A 110 -1.52 -4.86 19.56
N GLU A 111 -2.55 -4.41 18.85
CA GLU A 111 -3.90 -4.97 18.90
C GLU A 111 -4.19 -5.83 17.68
N ASP A 112 -3.94 -5.28 16.48
CA ASP A 112 -4.09 -6.04 15.24
C ASP A 112 -3.05 -7.17 15.16
N SER A 113 -3.53 -8.35 14.81
CA SER A 113 -2.69 -9.47 14.39
C SER A 113 -1.95 -9.15 13.09
N TYR A 114 -0.90 -9.91 12.82
CA TYR A 114 -0.13 -9.75 11.58
C TYR A 114 -0.98 -10.00 10.32
N ALA A 115 -1.94 -10.92 10.39
CA ALA A 115 -2.88 -11.20 9.30
C ALA A 115 -3.84 -10.01 9.07
N GLU A 116 -4.40 -9.43 10.14
CA GLU A 116 -5.25 -8.24 10.05
C GLU A 116 -4.50 -7.03 9.48
N MET A 117 -3.25 -6.83 9.90
CA MET A 117 -2.38 -5.78 9.35
C MET A 117 -2.18 -5.95 7.83
N LEU A 118 -1.93 -7.18 7.36
CA LEU A 118 -1.78 -7.48 5.94
C LEU A 118 -3.07 -7.30 5.15
N ALA A 119 -4.22 -7.67 5.73
CA ALA A 119 -5.54 -7.46 5.12
C ALA A 119 -5.83 -5.97 4.95
N LYS A 120 -5.66 -5.16 6.00
CA LYS A 120 -5.81 -3.69 5.94
C LYS A 120 -4.86 -3.06 4.92
N CYS A 121 -3.65 -3.59 4.78
CA CYS A 121 -2.69 -3.14 3.78
C CYS A 121 -3.11 -3.50 2.35
N LYS A 122 -3.74 -4.65 2.15
CA LYS A 122 -4.33 -5.06 0.88
C LYS A 122 -5.51 -4.15 0.49
N ASP A 123 -6.35 -3.77 1.44
CA ASP A 123 -7.42 -2.79 1.19
C ASP A 123 -6.87 -1.42 0.80
N ALA A 124 -5.77 -0.99 1.43
CA ALA A 124 -5.05 0.22 1.03
C ALA A 124 -4.42 0.11 -0.37
N LEU A 125 -3.93 -1.07 -0.75
CA LEU A 125 -3.43 -1.36 -2.09
C LEU A 125 -4.53 -1.24 -3.14
N LEU A 126 -5.72 -1.80 -2.89
CA LEU A 126 -6.84 -1.71 -3.83
C LEU A 126 -7.25 -0.26 -4.05
N ARG A 127 -7.39 0.54 -2.98
CA ARG A 127 -7.65 1.98 -3.09
C ARG A 127 -6.58 2.71 -3.89
N LEU A 128 -5.30 2.40 -3.66
CA LEU A 128 -4.20 2.96 -4.45
C LEU A 128 -4.34 2.61 -5.93
N LEU A 129 -4.64 1.35 -6.26
CA LEU A 129 -4.81 0.91 -7.65
C LEU A 129 -5.95 1.65 -8.33
N ASP A 130 -7.08 1.90 -7.66
CA ASP A 130 -8.17 2.72 -8.21
C ASP A 130 -7.67 4.11 -8.64
N PHE A 131 -6.83 4.79 -7.84
CA PHE A 131 -6.24 6.07 -8.26
C PHE A 131 -5.33 5.92 -9.48
N LEU A 132 -4.47 4.89 -9.48
CA LEU A 132 -3.48 4.71 -10.55
C LEU A 132 -4.12 4.32 -11.88
N GLU A 133 -5.16 3.48 -11.82
CA GLU A 133 -5.86 2.93 -12.98
C GLU A 133 -6.96 3.87 -13.47
N ASP A 134 -7.85 4.35 -12.59
CA ASP A 134 -9.04 5.10 -13.00
C ASP A 134 -8.77 6.60 -13.14
N ASP A 135 -8.05 7.20 -12.18
CA ASP A 135 -7.84 8.65 -12.17
C ASP A 135 -6.66 9.05 -13.06
N PHE A 136 -5.53 8.34 -12.96
CA PHE A 136 -4.34 8.65 -13.77
C PHE A 136 -4.29 7.92 -15.12
N GLY A 137 -5.00 6.80 -15.28
CA GLY A 137 -4.94 5.99 -16.50
C GLY A 137 -3.55 5.44 -16.78
N PHE A 138 -2.86 4.96 -15.75
CA PHE A 138 -1.58 4.26 -15.90
C PHE A 138 -1.81 2.82 -16.36
N GLU A 139 -0.94 2.36 -17.28
CA GLU A 139 -1.11 1.06 -17.94
C GLU A 139 0.02 0.06 -17.58
N ASP A 140 1.23 0.55 -17.32
CA ASP A 140 2.39 -0.30 -16.98
C ASP A 140 2.60 -0.35 -15.47
N LEU A 141 1.75 -1.14 -14.81
CA LEU A 141 1.77 -1.38 -13.36
C LEU A 141 2.41 -2.73 -13.02
N THR A 142 3.19 -2.78 -11.96
CA THR A 142 3.63 -4.05 -11.34
C THR A 142 3.42 -3.98 -9.85
N VAL A 143 2.52 -4.82 -9.35
CA VAL A 143 2.26 -5.00 -7.92
C VAL A 143 3.21 -6.05 -7.36
N VAL A 144 3.79 -5.76 -6.20
CA VAL A 144 4.76 -6.63 -5.54
C VAL A 144 4.44 -6.71 -4.05
N PHE A 145 4.24 -7.90 -3.51
CA PHE A 145 4.33 -8.11 -2.07
C PHE A 145 5.79 -7.98 -1.62
N SER A 146 6.04 -7.10 -0.65
CA SER A 146 7.39 -6.78 -0.16
C SER A 146 8.11 -7.93 0.56
N GLY A 147 7.41 -9.05 0.81
CA GLY A 147 7.86 -10.13 1.68
C GLY A 147 7.72 -9.81 3.17
N GLY A 148 7.35 -8.58 3.53
CA GLY A 148 7.15 -8.13 4.90
C GLY A 148 5.68 -7.92 5.23
N ARG A 149 5.32 -6.67 5.50
CA ARG A 149 3.98 -6.23 5.94
C ARG A 149 3.33 -5.28 4.95
N GLY A 150 3.74 -5.35 3.69
CA GLY A 150 3.45 -4.27 2.76
C GLY A 150 3.55 -4.65 1.30
N TYR A 151 3.14 -3.72 0.45
CA TYR A 151 3.12 -3.87 -1.00
C TYR A 151 3.83 -2.69 -1.66
N HIS A 152 4.47 -2.95 -2.79
CA HIS A 152 4.96 -1.91 -3.69
C HIS A 152 4.16 -1.94 -4.99
N VAL A 153 3.88 -0.76 -5.54
CA VAL A 153 3.36 -0.61 -6.91
C VAL A 153 4.37 0.17 -7.72
N HIS A 154 4.88 -0.45 -8.78
CA HIS A 154 5.77 0.21 -9.74
C HIS A 154 4.97 0.65 -10.96
N VAL A 155 5.01 1.94 -11.27
CA VAL A 155 4.46 2.53 -12.48
C VAL A 155 5.58 2.86 -13.45
N ARG A 156 5.48 2.37 -14.68
CA ARG A 156 6.53 2.51 -15.70
C ARG A 156 6.04 3.10 -17.01
N ASP A 157 4.86 3.73 -17.05
CA ASP A 157 4.42 4.53 -18.19
C ASP A 157 5.48 5.52 -18.68
N GLU A 158 5.75 5.56 -19.98
CA GLU A 158 6.81 6.40 -20.56
C GLU A 158 6.64 7.89 -20.22
N ARG A 159 5.39 8.34 -20.12
CA ARG A 159 4.98 9.73 -19.87
C ARG A 159 5.47 10.29 -18.53
N ILE A 160 5.74 9.42 -17.54
CA ILE A 160 6.05 9.84 -16.16
C ILE A 160 7.48 9.48 -15.69
N ARG A 161 8.27 8.76 -16.50
CA ARG A 161 9.61 8.29 -16.08
C ARG A 161 10.60 9.42 -15.78
N HIS A 162 10.33 10.62 -16.25
CA HIS A 162 11.15 11.82 -16.04
C HIS A 162 10.60 12.77 -14.96
N LEU A 163 9.53 12.41 -14.26
CA LEU A 163 9.02 13.24 -13.16
C LEU A 163 10.09 13.38 -12.07
N GLU A 164 10.38 14.63 -11.73
CA GLU A 164 11.26 14.99 -10.62
C GLU A 164 10.49 15.02 -9.29
N ARG A 165 11.22 15.22 -8.19
CA ARG A 165 10.71 15.11 -6.82
C ARG A 165 9.42 15.91 -6.57
N ASP A 166 9.36 17.15 -7.05
CA ASP A 166 8.21 18.03 -6.76
C ASP A 166 6.96 17.59 -7.52
N ALA A 167 7.08 17.22 -8.80
CA ALA A 167 5.95 16.68 -9.55
C ALA A 167 5.45 15.33 -8.99
N ARG A 168 6.35 14.52 -8.43
CA ARG A 168 5.97 13.29 -7.71
C ARG A 168 5.25 13.60 -6.40
N ARG A 169 5.59 14.69 -5.72
CA ARG A 169 4.87 15.12 -4.51
C ARG A 169 3.43 15.49 -4.84
N GLU A 170 3.16 16.17 -5.95
CA GLU A 170 1.77 16.46 -6.36
C GLU A 170 0.95 15.19 -6.57
N ILE A 171 1.56 14.12 -7.11
CA ILE A 171 0.90 12.80 -7.22
C ILE A 171 0.63 12.21 -5.84
N VAL A 172 1.59 12.31 -4.91
CA VAL A 172 1.41 11.86 -3.52
C VAL A 172 0.27 12.63 -2.85
N ASP A 173 0.26 13.96 -2.98
CA ASP A 173 -0.76 14.81 -2.38
C ASP A 173 -2.15 14.48 -2.94
N TYR A 174 -2.25 14.22 -4.24
CA TYR A 174 -3.49 13.77 -4.88
C TYR A 174 -3.99 12.43 -4.31
N VAL A 175 -3.18 11.38 -4.30
CA VAL A 175 -3.64 10.05 -3.81
C VAL A 175 -3.90 10.03 -2.30
N ARG A 176 -3.27 10.94 -1.55
CA ARG A 176 -3.49 11.12 -0.11
C ARG A 176 -4.61 12.11 0.22
N GLY A 177 -5.15 12.82 -0.76
CA GLY A 177 -6.14 13.89 -0.56
C GLY A 177 -5.61 15.08 0.26
N ILE A 178 -4.29 15.35 0.21
CA ILE A 178 -3.67 16.46 0.94
C ILE A 178 -4.00 17.77 0.23
N GLY A 179 -4.48 18.75 1.00
CA GLY A 179 -4.81 20.08 0.48
C GLY A 179 -6.11 20.13 -0.33
N LEU A 180 -6.90 19.05 -0.32
CA LEU A 180 -8.19 18.98 -1.01
C LEU A 180 -9.24 19.82 -0.26
N GLU A 181 -9.75 20.85 -0.93
CA GLU A 181 -10.81 21.71 -0.38
C GLU A 181 -12.16 21.42 -1.06
N PHE A 182 -13.25 21.56 -0.30
CA PHE A 182 -14.61 21.29 -0.80
C PHE A 182 -14.92 22.09 -2.08
N ASP A 183 -14.56 23.38 -2.11
CA ASP A 183 -14.89 24.27 -3.22
C ASP A 183 -14.13 23.89 -4.50
N GLU A 184 -13.05 23.10 -4.41
CA GLU A 184 -12.30 22.61 -5.59
C GLU A 184 -12.93 21.36 -6.23
N LEU A 185 -13.84 20.68 -5.51
CA LEU A 185 -14.53 19.48 -5.99
C LEU A 185 -15.85 19.80 -6.68
N VAL A 186 -16.32 21.03 -6.58
CA VAL A 186 -17.66 21.44 -6.97
C VAL A 186 -17.61 22.34 -8.20
N ASP A 187 -18.31 21.92 -9.24
CA ASP A 187 -18.52 22.74 -10.43
C ASP A 187 -19.68 23.72 -10.19
N GLU A 188 -19.45 25.01 -10.46
CA GLU A 188 -20.46 26.06 -10.38
C GLU A 188 -20.97 26.48 -11.77
N GLU A 189 -22.26 26.26 -12.03
CA GLU A 189 -22.93 26.77 -13.22
C GLU A 189 -23.91 27.89 -12.84
N SER A 190 -23.89 28.99 -13.60
CA SER A 190 -24.91 30.03 -13.49
C SER A 190 -26.18 29.62 -14.25
N VAL A 191 -27.24 29.29 -13.53
CA VAL A 191 -28.54 28.99 -14.15
C VAL A 191 -29.31 30.29 -14.33
N ALA A 192 -29.62 30.62 -15.59
CA ALA A 192 -30.48 31.75 -15.92
C ALA A 192 -31.86 31.53 -15.29
N GLY A 193 -32.29 32.46 -14.43
CA GLY A 193 -33.56 32.35 -13.74
C GLY A 193 -34.73 32.26 -14.72
N THR A 194 -35.50 31.18 -14.66
CA THR A 194 -36.80 31.10 -15.32
C THR A 194 -37.74 32.12 -14.68
N ALA A 195 -38.10 33.14 -15.46
CA ALA A 195 -39.14 34.14 -15.20
C ALA A 195 -39.30 34.63 -13.74
N GLY A 196 -38.48 35.61 -13.34
CA GLY A 196 -38.84 36.55 -12.26
C GLY A 196 -37.97 36.58 -11.01
N ARG A 197 -36.85 35.84 -10.94
CA ARG A 197 -35.82 36.04 -9.89
C ARG A 197 -34.67 36.91 -10.41
N SER A 198 -34.33 37.95 -9.66
CA SER A 198 -33.35 38.98 -10.02
C SER A 198 -31.89 38.59 -9.77
N SER A 199 -31.62 37.37 -9.31
CA SER A 199 -30.28 36.81 -9.12
C SER A 199 -30.20 35.49 -9.89
N PRO A 200 -29.10 35.22 -10.62
CA PRO A 200 -28.80 33.87 -11.10
C PRO A 200 -28.84 32.91 -9.91
N ALA A 201 -29.47 31.75 -10.07
CA ALA A 201 -29.27 30.65 -9.14
C ALA A 201 -27.97 29.96 -9.56
N GLN A 202 -27.02 29.82 -8.64
CA GLN A 202 -25.88 28.95 -8.87
C GLN A 202 -26.37 27.50 -8.73
N LYS A 203 -25.90 26.63 -9.62
CA LYS A 203 -26.05 25.18 -9.50
C LYS A 203 -24.66 24.64 -9.19
N ARG A 204 -24.54 23.97 -8.06
CA ARG A 204 -23.31 23.34 -7.57
C ARG A 204 -23.42 21.84 -7.76
N THR A 205 -22.46 21.27 -8.48
CA THR A 205 -22.50 19.87 -8.92
C THR A 205 -21.20 19.17 -8.57
N LEU A 206 -21.27 17.95 -8.02
CA LEU A 206 -20.14 17.03 -7.98
C LEU A 206 -20.10 16.25 -9.30
N SER A 207 -18.94 16.17 -9.92
CA SER A 207 -18.73 15.30 -11.07
C SER A 207 -18.97 13.85 -10.67
N THR A 208 -19.58 13.08 -11.58
CA THR A 208 -19.84 11.63 -11.40
C THR A 208 -18.87 10.77 -12.22
N GLU A 209 -17.96 11.40 -12.98
CA GLU A 209 -17.13 10.73 -13.97
C GLU A 209 -15.80 10.21 -13.42
N GLY A 210 -15.14 10.92 -12.50
CA GLY A 210 -13.86 10.48 -11.94
C GLY A 210 -13.25 11.40 -10.89
N GLY A 211 -12.11 10.98 -10.34
CA GLY A 211 -11.35 11.70 -9.34
C GLY A 211 -12.09 11.89 -8.00
N TRP A 212 -11.56 12.80 -7.18
CA TRP A 212 -12.11 13.08 -5.86
C TRP A 212 -13.55 13.58 -5.87
N SER A 213 -14.00 14.27 -6.92
CA SER A 213 -15.39 14.74 -7.04
C SER A 213 -16.36 13.55 -7.22
N ALA A 214 -15.98 12.55 -8.02
CA ALA A 214 -16.79 11.33 -8.16
C ALA A 214 -16.73 10.43 -6.92
N ARG A 215 -15.58 10.34 -6.23
CA ARG A 215 -15.48 9.67 -4.93
C ARG A 215 -16.42 10.30 -3.90
N ALA A 216 -16.39 11.63 -3.81
CA ALA A 216 -17.28 12.41 -2.97
C ALA A 216 -18.76 12.17 -3.29
N HIS A 217 -19.11 12.20 -4.57
CA HIS A 217 -20.46 11.95 -5.04
C HIS A 217 -20.94 10.55 -4.64
N ARG A 218 -20.15 9.51 -4.90
CA ARG A 218 -20.48 8.13 -4.52
C ARG A 218 -20.67 7.97 -3.01
N HIS A 219 -19.77 8.54 -2.21
CA HIS A 219 -19.88 8.48 -0.75
C HIS A 219 -21.15 9.20 -0.25
N MET A 220 -21.40 10.42 -0.75
CA MET A 220 -22.61 11.17 -0.43
C MET A 220 -23.88 10.40 -0.83
N LEU A 221 -23.89 9.79 -2.01
CA LEU A 221 -25.05 9.04 -2.49
C LEU A 221 -25.29 7.78 -1.67
N ALA A 222 -24.23 7.06 -1.27
CA ALA A 222 -24.35 5.91 -0.36
C ALA A 222 -24.96 6.30 0.99
N VAL A 223 -24.52 7.42 1.58
CA VAL A 223 -25.14 7.94 2.82
C VAL A 223 -26.61 8.32 2.59
N VAL A 224 -26.94 8.91 1.44
CA VAL A 224 -28.33 9.19 1.07
C VAL A 224 -29.16 7.91 0.96
N ASP A 225 -28.65 6.88 0.29
CA ASP A 225 -29.31 5.60 0.14
C ASP A 225 -29.59 4.97 1.51
N ASP A 226 -28.57 4.90 2.38
CA ASP A 226 -28.70 4.38 3.75
C ASP A 226 -29.80 5.14 4.54
N LEU A 227 -29.80 6.48 4.49
CA LEU A 227 -30.81 7.31 5.16
C LEU A 227 -32.23 7.12 4.62
N LEU A 228 -32.37 6.75 3.34
CA LEU A 228 -33.66 6.50 2.71
C LEU A 228 -34.19 5.08 3.00
N GLU A 229 -33.30 4.14 3.31
CA GLU A 229 -33.65 2.78 3.74
C GLU A 229 -34.07 2.71 5.22
N MET A 230 -33.54 3.60 6.06
CA MET A 230 -33.89 3.71 7.48
C MET A 230 -35.31 4.24 7.71
N ASP A 231 -35.86 3.95 8.89
CA ASP A 231 -37.04 4.67 9.32
C ASP A 231 -36.71 6.13 9.67
N GLU A 232 -37.74 6.98 9.66
CA GLU A 232 -37.54 8.42 9.79
C GLU A 232 -36.93 8.83 11.12
N ALA A 233 -37.20 8.12 12.22
CA ALA A 233 -36.62 8.47 13.51
C ALA A 233 -35.12 8.18 13.53
N ASP A 234 -34.73 7.00 13.06
CA ASP A 234 -33.34 6.56 12.98
C ASP A 234 -32.53 7.43 12.01
N ALA A 235 -33.07 7.73 10.83
CA ALA A 235 -32.42 8.61 9.85
C ALA A 235 -32.19 10.05 10.39
N LEU A 236 -33.16 10.56 11.17
CA LEU A 236 -33.01 11.87 11.81
C LEU A 236 -32.01 11.84 12.95
N GLU A 237 -31.91 10.74 13.70
CA GLU A 237 -30.91 10.57 14.76
C GLU A 237 -29.51 10.56 14.14
N GLN A 238 -29.26 9.73 13.13
CA GLN A 238 -27.96 9.67 12.44
C GLN A 238 -27.56 11.02 11.83
N LEU A 239 -28.48 11.73 11.16
CA LEU A 239 -28.18 13.04 10.61
C LEU A 239 -27.78 14.07 11.68
N GLN A 240 -28.26 13.91 12.92
CA GLN A 240 -27.92 14.81 14.03
C GLN A 240 -26.59 14.49 14.69
N GLU A 241 -25.96 13.36 14.37
CA GLU A 241 -24.59 13.05 14.80
C GLU A 241 -23.56 13.94 14.10
N TYR A 242 -23.88 14.45 12.90
CA TYR A 242 -23.02 15.35 12.17
C TYR A 242 -22.96 16.75 12.81
N ASP A 243 -21.75 17.21 13.08
CA ASP A 243 -21.49 18.51 13.68
C ASP A 243 -22.16 19.66 12.90
N GLY A 244 -23.02 20.41 13.59
CA GLY A 244 -23.73 21.55 13.02
C GLY A 244 -25.02 21.22 12.25
N ILE A 245 -25.49 19.97 12.31
CA ILE A 245 -26.81 19.53 11.84
C ILE A 245 -27.73 19.28 13.06
N GLY A 246 -28.60 20.24 13.38
CA GLY A 246 -29.66 20.04 14.38
C GLY A 246 -30.95 19.52 13.76
N GLU A 247 -31.92 19.12 14.59
CA GLU A 247 -33.25 18.58 14.20
C GLU A 247 -33.88 19.21 12.95
N GLY A 248 -33.95 20.55 12.89
CA GLY A 248 -34.54 21.26 11.75
C GLY A 248 -33.74 21.11 10.45
N LYS A 249 -32.40 21.07 10.53
CA LYS A 249 -31.53 20.84 9.36
C LYS A 249 -31.58 19.38 8.93
N ALA A 250 -31.56 18.45 9.88
CA ALA A 250 -31.72 17.02 9.62
C ALA A 250 -33.02 16.74 8.86
N THR A 251 -34.14 17.27 9.37
CA THR A 251 -35.45 17.15 8.72
C THR A 251 -35.44 17.72 7.30
N ALA A 252 -34.83 18.89 7.11
CA ALA A 252 -34.76 19.53 5.80
C ALA A 252 -33.83 18.81 4.81
N ALA A 253 -32.70 18.26 5.28
CA ALA A 253 -31.79 17.46 4.47
C ALA A 253 -32.42 16.14 4.04
N LEU A 254 -33.06 15.41 4.97
CA LEU A 254 -33.77 14.17 4.67
C LEU A 254 -34.92 14.38 3.68
N ASN A 255 -35.71 15.44 3.86
CA ASN A 255 -36.76 15.78 2.90
C ASN A 255 -36.21 16.15 1.51
N ALA A 256 -35.07 16.85 1.47
CA ALA A 256 -34.40 17.18 0.21
C ALA A 256 -33.89 15.91 -0.49
N ALA A 257 -33.30 14.98 0.25
CA ALA A 257 -32.88 13.67 -0.25
C ALA A 257 -34.04 12.89 -0.87
N ARG A 258 -35.15 12.77 -0.15
CA ARG A 258 -36.38 12.10 -0.63
C ARG A 258 -36.96 12.74 -1.90
N SER A 259 -37.01 14.07 -1.93
CA SER A 259 -37.73 14.80 -2.98
C SER A 259 -36.90 15.06 -4.24
N ASN A 260 -35.56 14.95 -4.15
CA ASN A 260 -34.64 15.34 -5.21
C ASN A 260 -33.59 14.26 -5.50
N TYR A 261 -33.88 12.99 -5.18
CA TYR A 261 -32.94 11.88 -5.36
C TYR A 261 -32.30 11.85 -6.75
N GLU A 262 -33.09 11.91 -7.84
CA GLU A 262 -32.57 11.91 -9.22
C GLU A 262 -31.59 13.07 -9.49
N GLN A 263 -31.76 14.22 -8.82
CA GLN A 263 -30.84 15.34 -8.95
C GLN A 263 -29.54 15.07 -8.18
N LEU A 264 -29.62 14.47 -6.99
CA LEU A 264 -28.46 14.06 -6.20
C LEU A 264 -27.66 12.97 -6.91
N GLU A 265 -28.34 11.98 -7.48
CA GLU A 265 -27.77 10.93 -8.32
C GLU A 265 -27.03 11.53 -9.53
N ALA A 266 -27.59 12.58 -10.14
CA ALA A 266 -26.94 13.34 -11.21
C ALA A 266 -25.86 14.34 -10.74
N GLY A 267 -25.51 14.34 -9.44
CA GLY A 267 -24.44 15.15 -8.86
C GLY A 267 -24.85 16.53 -8.35
N ASN A 268 -26.10 16.97 -8.52
CA ASN A 268 -26.54 18.31 -8.10
C ASN A 268 -26.72 18.37 -6.57
N ILE A 269 -25.76 18.97 -5.87
CA ILE A 269 -25.78 19.11 -4.41
C ILE A 269 -26.51 20.37 -3.92
N ASP A 270 -26.98 21.23 -4.83
CA ASP A 270 -27.65 22.49 -4.50
C ASP A 270 -29.18 22.37 -4.41
N VAL A 271 -29.69 21.18 -4.07
CA VAL A 271 -31.13 20.90 -3.95
C VAL A 271 -31.78 21.57 -2.74
N HIS A 272 -31.00 21.80 -1.67
CA HIS A 272 -31.45 22.50 -0.47
C HIS A 272 -30.25 22.97 0.37
N PRO A 273 -30.29 24.15 1.03
CA PRO A 273 -29.17 24.63 1.85
C PRO A 273 -28.71 23.68 2.97
N ALA A 274 -29.67 22.98 3.60
CA ALA A 274 -29.35 21.97 4.62
C ALA A 274 -28.62 20.75 4.03
N PHE A 275 -29.00 20.34 2.82
CA PHE A 275 -28.33 19.25 2.12
C PHE A 275 -26.93 19.65 1.66
N TYR A 276 -26.77 20.86 1.13
CA TYR A 276 -25.45 21.38 0.77
C TYR A 276 -24.49 21.41 1.97
N GLN A 277 -24.99 21.78 3.16
CA GLN A 277 -24.18 21.72 4.38
C GLN A 277 -23.81 20.27 4.74
N LEU A 278 -24.74 19.32 4.62
CA LEU A 278 -24.46 17.90 4.83
C LEU A 278 -23.39 17.40 3.86
N ALA A 279 -23.53 17.68 2.55
CA ALA A 279 -22.54 17.32 1.54
C ALA A 279 -21.14 17.84 1.88
N LYS A 280 -21.04 19.06 2.43
CA LYS A 280 -19.77 19.62 2.90
C LYS A 280 -19.14 18.86 4.06
N ILE A 281 -19.94 18.32 4.97
CA ILE A 281 -19.45 17.52 6.10
C ILE A 281 -18.98 16.15 5.61
N LEU A 282 -19.81 15.45 4.82
CA LEU A 282 -19.50 14.13 4.26
C LEU A 282 -18.24 14.15 3.39
N LEU A 283 -17.95 15.28 2.76
CA LEU A 283 -16.75 15.46 1.96
C LEU A 283 -15.45 15.45 2.77
N HIS A 284 -15.47 15.79 4.05
CA HIS A 284 -14.29 15.60 4.89
C HIS A 284 -14.07 14.12 5.26
N GLU A 285 -15.14 13.32 5.25
CA GLU A 285 -15.10 11.89 5.54
C GLU A 285 -14.57 11.08 4.34
N VAL A 286 -14.92 11.49 3.11
CA VAL A 286 -14.47 10.76 1.91
C VAL A 286 -12.95 10.70 1.79
N VAL A 287 -12.24 11.77 2.17
CA VAL A 287 -10.77 11.76 2.14
C VAL A 287 -10.24 10.72 3.11
N ALA A 288 -10.77 10.66 4.33
CA ALA A 288 -10.34 9.67 5.32
C ALA A 288 -10.64 8.22 4.87
N ALA A 289 -11.78 8.01 4.22
CA ALA A 289 -12.22 6.70 3.73
C ALA A 289 -11.44 6.23 2.49
N ASP A 290 -11.25 7.12 1.50
CA ASP A 290 -10.81 6.72 0.17
C ASP A 290 -9.32 6.98 -0.11
N ASN A 291 -8.61 7.76 0.72
CA ASN A 291 -7.19 8.02 0.46
C ASN A 291 -6.34 6.74 0.44
N ALA A 292 -5.22 6.81 -0.28
CA ALA A 292 -4.17 5.80 -0.27
C ALA A 292 -3.02 6.22 0.68
N PRO A 293 -2.88 5.61 1.88
CA PRO A 293 -1.88 5.98 2.88
C PRO A 293 -0.47 5.46 2.55
N ILE A 294 0.09 5.91 1.43
CA ILE A 294 1.43 5.56 0.95
C ILE A 294 2.56 6.30 1.68
N ASP A 295 3.77 5.71 1.69
CA ASP A 295 4.99 6.36 2.18
C ASP A 295 5.52 7.41 1.17
N GLU A 296 5.28 8.71 1.44
CA GLU A 296 5.70 9.84 0.58
C GLU A 296 7.21 9.80 0.25
N PRO A 297 8.13 9.65 1.23
CA PRO A 297 9.55 9.48 0.98
C PRO A 297 9.93 8.43 -0.07
N VAL A 298 9.16 7.35 -0.23
CA VAL A 298 9.44 6.33 -1.25
C VAL A 298 9.10 6.88 -2.63
N THR A 299 7.91 7.46 -2.76
CA THR A 299 7.37 7.91 -4.04
C THR A 299 8.15 9.09 -4.60
N THR A 300 8.56 10.02 -3.74
CA THR A 300 9.27 11.24 -4.14
C THR A 300 10.76 11.02 -4.43
N ASP A 301 11.38 9.96 -3.90
CA ASP A 301 12.80 9.65 -4.12
C ASP A 301 13.02 8.93 -5.45
N THR A 302 13.57 9.66 -6.42
CA THR A 302 13.89 9.12 -7.76
C THR A 302 15.00 8.07 -7.75
N ASN A 303 15.71 7.89 -6.65
CA ASN A 303 16.86 7.00 -6.51
C ASN A 303 16.63 5.87 -5.50
N ARG A 304 15.40 5.72 -5.00
CA ARG A 304 15.04 4.74 -3.97
C ARG A 304 15.48 3.33 -4.36
N LEU A 305 16.04 2.59 -3.41
CA LEU A 305 16.30 1.16 -3.58
C LEU A 305 15.04 0.36 -3.26
N ILE A 306 14.58 -0.44 -4.22
CA ILE A 306 13.40 -1.29 -4.11
C ILE A 306 13.82 -2.75 -4.04
N ARG A 307 13.12 -3.52 -3.21
CA ARG A 307 13.41 -4.94 -3.00
C ARG A 307 13.18 -5.74 -4.28
N LEU A 308 14.09 -6.66 -4.58
CA LEU A 308 14.02 -7.51 -5.77
C LEU A 308 12.89 -8.56 -5.64
N PRO A 309 11.88 -8.58 -6.53
CA PRO A 309 10.93 -9.68 -6.56
C PRO A 309 11.60 -10.99 -6.97
N GLY A 310 11.18 -12.11 -6.38
CA GLY A 310 11.84 -13.43 -6.42
C GLY A 310 12.97 -13.56 -5.39
N SER A 311 13.18 -12.56 -4.53
CA SER A 311 14.12 -12.68 -3.40
C SER A 311 13.38 -12.96 -2.08
N LEU A 312 14.13 -13.24 -1.00
CA LEU A 312 13.55 -13.39 0.34
C LEU A 312 13.65 -12.11 1.16
N HIS A 313 12.63 -11.87 1.98
CA HIS A 313 12.66 -10.82 2.98
C HIS A 313 13.30 -11.32 4.28
N GLY A 314 14.53 -10.92 4.55
CA GLY A 314 15.28 -11.29 5.75
C GLY A 314 14.71 -10.93 7.13
N GLY A 315 13.57 -10.22 7.21
CA GLY A 315 12.84 -9.97 8.44
C GLY A 315 11.66 -10.93 8.68
N SER A 316 11.32 -11.77 7.72
CA SER A 316 10.17 -12.70 7.78
C SER A 316 10.50 -14.08 7.21
N GLY A 317 11.47 -14.19 6.31
CA GLY A 317 11.72 -15.40 5.54
C GLY A 317 10.73 -15.63 4.39
N LEU A 318 9.79 -14.72 4.17
CA LEU A 318 8.82 -14.82 3.08
C LEU A 318 9.39 -14.35 1.75
N GLU A 319 8.84 -14.87 0.67
CA GLU A 319 9.19 -14.46 -0.69
C GLU A 319 8.63 -13.08 -1.04
N VAL A 320 9.42 -12.30 -1.77
CA VAL A 320 9.04 -11.02 -2.34
C VAL A 320 8.42 -11.31 -3.70
N GLN A 321 7.10 -11.28 -3.82
CA GLN A 321 6.42 -11.86 -4.98
C GLN A 321 5.72 -10.80 -5.83
N ARG A 322 5.84 -10.91 -7.17
CA ARG A 322 5.00 -10.14 -8.08
C ARG A 322 3.59 -10.74 -8.07
N ILE A 323 2.58 -9.88 -8.07
CA ILE A 323 1.18 -10.29 -8.07
C ILE A 323 0.54 -9.77 -9.34
N ASP A 324 -0.08 -10.66 -10.10
CA ASP A 324 -0.86 -10.27 -11.27
C ASP A 324 -2.16 -9.58 -10.83
N ARG A 325 -2.58 -8.55 -11.56
CA ARG A 325 -3.72 -7.68 -11.18
C ARG A 325 -5.01 -8.46 -10.88
N GLY A 326 -5.28 -9.53 -11.63
CA GLY A 326 -6.46 -10.38 -11.45
C GLY A 326 -6.38 -11.36 -10.28
N ASP A 327 -5.19 -11.59 -9.74
CA ASP A 327 -4.95 -12.53 -8.64
C ASP A 327 -4.86 -11.81 -7.29
N ILE A 328 -4.85 -10.47 -7.28
CA ILE A 328 -4.69 -9.67 -6.06
C ILE A 328 -5.72 -10.10 -5.02
N ASP A 329 -7.02 -10.16 -5.35
CA ASP A 329 -8.07 -10.49 -4.38
C ASP A 329 -7.89 -11.86 -3.73
N ALA A 330 -7.40 -12.85 -4.49
CA ALA A 330 -7.17 -14.21 -4.00
C ALA A 330 -5.82 -14.40 -3.28
N PHE A 331 -4.87 -13.50 -3.48
CA PHE A 331 -3.52 -13.61 -2.92
C PHE A 331 -3.53 -13.56 -1.38
N ASP A 332 -2.97 -14.59 -0.75
CA ASP A 332 -2.73 -14.68 0.69
C ASP A 332 -1.22 -14.62 0.97
N PRO A 333 -0.69 -13.50 1.48
CA PRO A 333 0.74 -13.38 1.74
C PRO A 333 1.27 -14.38 2.78
N LEU A 334 0.43 -14.92 3.67
CA LEU A 334 0.85 -15.87 4.70
C LEU A 334 0.86 -17.31 4.20
N VAL A 335 0.37 -17.57 3.00
CA VAL A 335 0.33 -18.90 2.38
C VAL A 335 1.15 -18.92 1.11
N ASP A 336 0.88 -18.00 0.18
CA ASP A 336 1.44 -18.00 -1.17
C ASP A 336 2.94 -17.69 -1.19
N THR A 337 3.43 -16.97 -0.18
CA THR A 337 4.83 -16.48 -0.15
C THR A 337 5.72 -17.31 0.76
N VAL A 338 5.19 -18.40 1.35
CA VAL A 338 5.96 -19.35 2.14
C VAL A 338 6.81 -20.20 1.21
N PRO A 339 8.15 -20.12 1.26
CA PRO A 339 8.99 -20.86 0.34
C PRO A 339 8.83 -22.37 0.49
N GLU A 340 8.64 -23.08 -0.63
CA GLU A 340 8.55 -24.55 -0.64
C GLU A 340 9.73 -25.23 0.04
N THR A 341 10.92 -24.65 -0.08
CA THR A 341 12.09 -25.17 0.60
C THR A 341 11.90 -25.24 2.11
N PHE A 342 11.10 -24.38 2.72
CA PHE A 342 10.89 -24.32 4.17
C PHE A 342 9.77 -25.24 4.68
N ARG A 343 9.16 -26.03 3.78
CA ARG A 343 8.10 -26.98 4.11
C ARG A 343 8.67 -28.40 4.30
N GLY A 344 7.90 -29.24 5.00
CA GLY A 344 8.11 -30.69 5.04
C GLY A 344 9.00 -31.23 6.16
N HIS A 345 9.51 -30.39 7.05
CA HIS A 345 10.25 -30.83 8.23
C HIS A 345 10.11 -29.87 9.41
N ASP A 346 10.32 -30.42 10.60
CA ASP A 346 10.26 -29.70 11.86
C ASP A 346 11.66 -29.36 12.37
N ILE A 347 11.75 -28.27 13.14
CA ILE A 347 12.96 -27.84 13.81
C ILE A 347 12.72 -27.44 15.25
N THR A 348 13.75 -27.65 16.08
CA THR A 348 13.79 -27.09 17.43
C THR A 348 14.22 -25.63 17.38
N VAL A 349 13.43 -24.76 18.00
CA VAL A 349 13.71 -23.34 18.25
C VAL A 349 13.57 -23.02 19.73
N GLU A 350 14.34 -22.07 20.22
CA GLU A 350 14.15 -21.46 21.54
C GLU A 350 13.34 -20.18 21.35
N VAL A 351 12.04 -20.24 21.65
CA VAL A 351 11.11 -19.11 21.54
C VAL A 351 11.41 -18.12 22.65
N THR A 352 11.76 -16.90 22.28
CA THR A 352 12.04 -15.80 23.22
C THR A 352 10.81 -14.92 23.46
N ASP A 353 9.93 -14.83 22.45
CA ASP A 353 8.69 -14.07 22.50
C ASP A 353 7.54 -14.89 21.89
N GLY A 354 6.76 -15.50 22.78
CA GLY A 354 5.66 -16.41 22.44
C GLY A 354 4.42 -15.69 21.88
N GLY A 355 3.30 -16.40 21.81
CA GLY A 355 2.02 -15.90 21.31
C GLY A 355 1.54 -16.63 20.05
N LEU A 356 0.49 -16.09 19.45
CA LEU A 356 -0.11 -16.64 18.23
C LEU A 356 0.77 -16.34 17.00
N VAL A 357 0.91 -17.33 16.14
CA VAL A 357 1.49 -17.20 14.80
C VAL A 357 0.55 -17.90 13.82
N GLU A 358 0.16 -17.20 12.77
CA GLU A 358 -0.61 -17.74 11.66
C GLU A 358 0.28 -17.75 10.42
N LEU A 359 0.47 -18.92 9.83
CA LEU A 359 1.36 -19.11 8.69
C LEU A 359 1.04 -20.42 7.98
N ASP A 360 1.12 -20.41 6.66
CA ASP A 360 0.90 -21.60 5.81
C ASP A 360 -0.48 -22.26 5.98
N GLY A 361 -1.50 -21.45 6.32
CA GLY A 361 -2.88 -21.91 6.52
C GLY A 361 -3.16 -22.49 7.91
N ASP A 362 -2.16 -22.53 8.79
CA ASP A 362 -2.25 -23.07 10.14
C ASP A 362 -2.04 -21.96 11.21
N SER A 363 -2.54 -22.24 12.43
CA SER A 363 -2.35 -21.37 13.61
C SER A 363 -1.58 -22.09 14.70
N PHE A 364 -0.53 -21.45 15.22
CA PHE A 364 0.39 -21.98 16.23
C PHE A 364 0.39 -21.08 17.46
N THR A 365 0.03 -21.61 18.62
CA THR A 365 0.20 -20.91 19.91
C THR A 365 1.49 -21.35 20.56
N LEU A 366 2.45 -20.44 20.68
CA LEU A 366 3.81 -20.76 21.10
C LEU A 366 4.10 -20.19 22.48
N GLU A 367 4.67 -21.03 23.34
CA GLU A 367 5.17 -20.64 24.65
C GLU A 367 6.68 -20.41 24.61
N ALA A 368 7.17 -19.51 25.46
CA ALA A 368 8.60 -19.26 25.59
C ALA A 368 9.36 -20.54 26.00
N GLY A 369 10.57 -20.71 25.48
CA GLY A 369 11.42 -21.89 25.69
C GLY A 369 11.54 -22.78 24.44
N ASN A 370 12.04 -24.00 24.64
CA ASN A 370 12.30 -24.92 23.53
C ASN A 370 11.00 -25.50 22.97
N GLN A 371 10.75 -25.23 21.70
CA GLN A 371 9.60 -25.73 20.94
C GLN A 371 10.07 -26.45 19.68
N THR A 372 9.35 -27.49 19.28
CA THR A 372 9.50 -28.12 17.97
C THR A 372 8.37 -27.64 17.08
N VAL A 373 8.70 -26.98 15.98
CA VAL A 373 7.74 -26.34 15.07
C VAL A 373 8.09 -26.67 13.62
N PRO A 374 7.14 -26.57 12.67
CA PRO A 374 7.46 -26.63 11.25
C PRO A 374 8.53 -25.60 10.87
N GLU A 375 9.42 -25.93 9.94
CA GLU A 375 10.55 -25.06 9.62
C GLU A 375 10.12 -23.67 9.18
N HIS A 376 9.09 -23.53 8.34
CA HIS A 376 8.62 -22.21 7.90
C HIS A 376 8.22 -21.32 9.09
N VAL A 377 7.57 -21.88 10.12
CA VAL A 377 7.25 -21.18 11.37
C VAL A 377 8.52 -20.78 12.11
N GLY A 378 9.46 -21.72 12.27
CA GLY A 378 10.72 -21.46 12.96
C GLY A 378 11.57 -20.40 12.26
N VAL A 379 11.66 -20.45 10.92
CA VAL A 379 12.34 -19.43 10.09
C VAL A 379 11.67 -18.07 10.26
N PHE A 380 10.34 -18.01 10.22
CA PHE A 380 9.58 -16.78 10.40
C PHE A 380 9.84 -16.14 11.78
N LEU A 381 9.77 -16.93 12.84
CA LEU A 381 10.08 -16.47 14.21
C LEU A 381 11.52 -15.98 14.35
N MET A 382 12.48 -16.76 13.85
CA MET A 382 13.91 -16.41 13.93
C MET A 382 14.24 -15.15 13.13
N ALA A 383 13.65 -14.98 11.94
CA ALA A 383 13.84 -13.79 11.12
C ALA A 383 13.28 -12.52 11.79
N ARG A 384 12.20 -12.67 12.56
CA ARG A 384 11.58 -11.60 13.37
C ARG A 384 12.21 -11.38 14.73
N GLY A 385 13.21 -12.19 15.10
CA GLY A 385 13.86 -12.12 16.43
C GLY A 385 13.00 -12.61 17.60
N ARG A 386 11.92 -13.36 17.32
CA ARG A 386 11.03 -13.97 18.34
C ARG A 386 11.49 -15.37 18.78
N ALA A 387 12.50 -15.91 18.11
CA ALA A 387 13.13 -17.16 18.49
C ALA A 387 14.60 -17.20 18.04
N GLU A 388 15.37 -18.10 18.64
CA GLU A 388 16.73 -18.45 18.21
C GLU A 388 16.76 -19.97 17.89
N LYS A 389 17.74 -20.42 17.09
CA LYS A 389 17.84 -21.83 16.70
C LYS A 389 18.20 -22.69 17.90
N GLY A 390 17.30 -23.59 18.28
CA GLY A 390 17.50 -24.51 19.39
C GLY A 390 18.61 -25.54 19.15
N LYS A 391 19.15 -26.08 20.24
CA LYS A 391 20.09 -27.21 20.19
C LYS A 391 19.38 -28.47 19.72
N GLU A 392 19.95 -29.12 18.70
CA GLU A 392 19.57 -30.47 18.27
C GLU A 392 19.90 -31.52 19.32
#